data_AF-A0A9Q0D8W1-F1
#
_entry.id   AF-A0A9Q0D8W1-F1
#
_cell.length_a   1.000
_cell.length_b   1.000
_cell.length_c   1.000
_cell.angle_alpha   90.00
_cell.angle_beta   90.00
_cell.angle_gamma   90.00
#
_symmetry.space_group_name_H-M   'P 1'
#
loop_
_entity.id
_entity.type
_entity.pdbx_description
1 polymer ?
#
loop_
_entity_poly.entity_id
_entity_poly.type
_entity_poly.pdbx_seq_one_letter_code
_entity_poly.pdbx_strand_id
1 'polypeptide(L)'
;MELLHHFFIQTKGIRRYDRFQVVFILDGLDECRLPLDFENNPIWTDVTKSTSVDVLLTNLIRGDLLPSARIWITTRPAAANQIPAECVGMVTEVRGFTDPQKEDYFRKRFREETLASTIISHIKTSRSLHIMCHIP
;
A
#
# COMPACT_ATOMS: atom_id res chain seq x y z
N MET A 1 17.18 -11.69 -3.63
CA MET A 1 17.40 -10.35 -4.22
C MET A 1 17.37 -10.30 -5.75
N GLU A 2 17.36 -11.44 -6.45
CA GLU A 2 17.22 -11.44 -7.93
C GLU A 2 15.96 -10.72 -8.43
N LEU A 3 14.83 -10.83 -7.71
CA LEU A 3 13.59 -10.14 -8.09
C LEU A 3 13.74 -8.60 -8.13
N LEU A 4 14.32 -8.01 -7.09
CA LEU A 4 14.57 -6.56 -7.03
C LEU A 4 15.61 -6.13 -8.06
N HIS A 5 16.64 -6.94 -8.29
CA HIS A 5 17.62 -6.70 -9.34
C HIS A 5 17.04 -6.86 -10.76
N HIS A 6 16.02 -7.70 -10.93
CA HIS A 6 15.33 -7.91 -12.19
C HIS A 6 14.45 -6.72 -12.55
N PHE A 7 13.60 -6.26 -11.62
CA PHE A 7 12.69 -5.14 -11.85
C PHE A 7 13.36 -3.77 -11.70
N PHE A 8 14.36 -3.66 -10.82
CA PHE A 8 15.08 -2.41 -10.54
C PHE A 8 16.56 -2.62 -10.82
N ILE A 9 16.95 -2.61 -12.10
CA ILE A 9 18.34 -2.81 -12.54
C ILE A 9 19.31 -1.84 -11.86
N GLN A 10 18.87 -0.62 -11.54
CA GLN A 10 19.63 0.39 -10.80
C GLN A 10 20.05 -0.09 -9.40
N THR A 11 19.37 -1.09 -8.83
CA THR A 11 19.71 -1.70 -7.55
C THR A 11 20.77 -2.80 -7.67
N LYS A 12 21.20 -3.22 -8.87
CA LYS A 12 22.17 -4.32 -9.10
C LYS A 12 23.58 -4.10 -8.50
N GLY A 13 23.86 -2.93 -7.92
CA GLY A 13 25.08 -2.64 -7.16
C GLY A 13 24.88 -2.54 -5.64
N ILE A 14 23.63 -2.53 -5.17
CA ILE A 14 23.29 -2.39 -3.76
C ILE A 14 23.43 -3.76 -3.10
N ARG A 15 24.66 -4.09 -2.68
CA ARG A 15 24.93 -5.33 -1.93
C ARG A 15 24.71 -5.18 -0.42
N ARG A 16 24.48 -3.95 0.02
CA ARG A 16 24.49 -3.52 1.42
C ARG A 16 23.28 -2.64 1.73
N TYR A 17 22.11 -3.27 1.78
CA TYR A 17 20.86 -2.61 2.16
C TYR A 17 20.89 -2.08 3.61
N ASP A 18 21.81 -2.58 4.44
CA ASP A 18 22.13 -2.05 5.78
C ASP A 18 22.62 -0.59 5.77
N ARG A 19 23.10 -0.09 4.62
CA ARG A 19 23.60 1.29 4.47
C ARG A 19 22.59 2.27 3.89
N PHE A 20 21.40 1.79 3.51
CA PHE A 20 20.37 2.62 2.88
C PHE A 20 19.10 2.60 3.71
N GLN A 21 18.41 3.74 3.77
CA GLN A 21 17.04 3.77 4.25
C GLN A 21 16.15 3.22 3.15
N VAL A 22 15.70 1.98 3.31
CA VAL A 22 14.83 1.30 2.34
C VAL A 22 13.40 1.36 2.84
N VAL A 23 12.49 1.69 1.94
CA VAL A 23 11.05 1.58 2.17
C VAL A 23 10.46 0.61 1.15
N PHE A 24 9.73 -0.39 1.64
CA PHE A 24 8.92 -1.27 0.82
C PHE A 24 7.47 -0.80 0.88
N ILE A 25 6.86 -0.60 -0.30
CA ILE A 25 5.43 -0.31 -0.42
C ILE A 25 4.79 -1.54 -1.05
N LEU A 26 3.96 -2.23 -0.27
CA LEU A 26 3.19 -3.39 -0.69
C LEU A 26 1.75 -2.93 -0.93
N ASP A 27 1.41 -2.76 -2.21
CA ASP A 27 0.10 -2.26 -2.61
C ASP A 27 -0.87 -3.41 -2.86
N GLY A 28 -2.05 -3.38 -2.22
CA GLY A 28 -3.11 -4.37 -2.45
C GLY A 28 -2.87 -5.74 -1.81
N LEU A 29 -2.57 -5.78 -0.50
CA LEU A 29 -2.41 -7.05 0.24
C LEU A 29 -3.62 -7.99 0.08
N ASP A 30 -4.82 -7.44 0.00
CA ASP A 30 -6.05 -8.23 -0.16
C ASP A 30 -6.16 -8.98 -1.52
N GLU A 31 -5.31 -8.63 -2.49
CA GLU A 31 -5.18 -9.36 -3.76
C GLU A 31 -4.05 -10.39 -3.72
N CYS A 32 -3.22 -10.39 -2.66
CA CYS A 32 -2.16 -11.36 -2.47
C CYS A 32 -2.77 -12.75 -2.26
N ARG A 33 -2.36 -13.70 -3.10
CA ARG A 33 -2.81 -15.10 -3.03
C ARG A 33 -1.82 -16.02 -2.31
N LEU A 34 -0.70 -15.47 -1.85
CA LEU A 34 0.25 -16.22 -1.04
C LEU A 34 -0.37 -16.45 0.35
N PRO A 35 -0.06 -17.59 0.99
CA PRO A 35 -0.65 -17.92 2.29
C PRO A 35 -0.21 -16.94 3.40
N LEU A 36 0.94 -16.27 3.24
CA LEU A 36 1.56 -15.41 4.26
C LEU A 36 1.66 -16.14 5.59
N ASP A 37 2.25 -17.34 5.55
CA ASP A 37 2.29 -18.24 6.70
C ASP A 37 3.31 -17.76 7.74
N PHE A 38 2.89 -16.82 8.59
CA PHE A 38 3.73 -16.25 9.65
C PHE A 38 4.09 -17.27 10.75
N GLU A 39 3.38 -18.40 10.85
CA GLU A 39 3.61 -19.41 11.87
C GLU A 39 4.63 -20.46 11.42
N ASN A 40 4.49 -20.97 10.19
CA ASN A 40 5.30 -22.10 9.71
C ASN A 40 6.47 -21.70 8.82
N ASN A 41 6.47 -20.50 8.24
CA ASN A 41 7.61 -20.08 7.41
C ASN A 41 8.90 -19.99 8.24
N PRO A 42 10.01 -20.57 7.76
CA PRO A 42 11.28 -20.51 8.46
C PRO A 42 11.75 -19.06 8.61
N ILE A 43 12.42 -18.79 9.72
CA ILE A 43 13.15 -17.53 9.89
C ILE A 43 14.21 -17.42 8.80
N TRP A 44 14.20 -16.30 8.09
CA TRP A 44 15.07 -16.05 6.95
C TRP A 44 15.72 -14.68 7.06
N THR A 45 17.03 -14.67 7.29
CA THR A 45 17.83 -13.45 7.50
C THR A 45 18.85 -13.20 6.39
N ASP A 46 19.16 -14.22 5.58
CA ASP A 46 20.20 -14.14 4.55
C ASP A 46 19.64 -13.55 3.24
N VAL A 47 19.96 -12.28 3.01
CA VAL A 47 19.57 -11.54 1.80
C VAL A 47 20.22 -12.04 0.52
N THR A 48 21.32 -12.81 0.62
CA THR A 48 22.07 -13.24 -0.56
C THR A 48 21.52 -14.52 -1.19
N LYS A 49 20.80 -15.32 -0.40
CA LYS A 49 20.22 -16.59 -0.83
C LYS A 49 18.80 -16.41 -1.35
N SER A 50 18.42 -17.28 -2.29
CA SER A 50 17.07 -17.35 -2.82
C SER A 50 16.16 -18.15 -1.90
N THR A 51 14.91 -17.70 -1.78
CA THR A 51 13.82 -18.36 -1.03
C THR A 51 12.50 -18.10 -1.74
N SER A 52 11.39 -18.71 -1.30
CA SER A 52 10.06 -18.46 -1.86
C SER A 52 9.62 -17.02 -1.55
N VAL A 53 8.71 -16.48 -2.37
CA VAL A 53 8.17 -15.12 -2.15
C VAL A 53 7.40 -15.04 -0.82
N ASP A 54 6.72 -16.12 -0.45
CA ASP A 54 5.97 -16.21 0.81
C ASP A 54 6.88 -16.10 2.05
N VAL A 55 7.98 -16.86 2.05
CA VAL A 55 9.01 -16.79 3.10
C VAL A 55 9.67 -15.41 3.12
N LEU A 56 9.94 -14.84 1.94
CA LEU A 56 10.55 -13.51 1.84
C LEU A 56 9.63 -12.43 2.45
N LEU A 57 8.35 -12.41 2.10
CA LEU A 57 7.39 -11.40 2.56
C LEU A 57 7.12 -11.51 4.06
N THR A 58 6.89 -12.72 4.56
CA THR A 58 6.65 -12.93 6.00
C THR A 58 7.85 -12.50 6.85
N ASN A 59 9.07 -12.84 6.43
CA ASN A 59 10.28 -12.43 7.15
C ASN A 59 10.61 -10.94 7.00
N LEU A 60 10.27 -10.33 5.86
CA LEU A 60 10.37 -8.87 5.69
C LEU A 60 9.41 -8.17 6.66
N ILE A 61 8.14 -8.57 6.67
CA ILE A 61 7.09 -7.98 7.52
C ILE A 61 7.37 -8.20 9.02
N ARG A 62 7.85 -9.39 9.40
CA ARG A 62 8.26 -9.68 10.78
C ARG A 62 9.52 -8.89 11.21
N GLY A 63 10.31 -8.43 10.25
CA GLY A 63 11.56 -7.70 10.48
C GLY A 63 12.80 -8.59 10.62
N ASP A 64 12.69 -9.91 10.41
CA ASP A 64 13.82 -10.84 10.40
C ASP A 64 14.74 -10.58 9.20
N LEU A 65 14.14 -10.24 8.06
CA LEU A 65 14.84 -9.87 6.84
C LEU A 65 14.86 -8.35 6.70
N LEU A 66 16.05 -7.76 6.60
CA LEU A 66 16.24 -6.30 6.50
C LEU A 66 15.59 -5.52 7.67
N PRO A 67 16.03 -5.74 8.92
CA PRO A 67 15.40 -5.16 10.12
C PRO A 67 15.35 -3.62 10.16
N SER A 68 16.18 -2.94 9.35
CA SER A 68 16.18 -1.47 9.24
C SER A 68 15.23 -0.93 8.17
N ALA A 69 14.61 -1.80 7.36
CA ALA A 69 13.67 -1.39 6.34
C ALA A 69 12.34 -0.94 6.96
N ARG A 70 11.68 0.02 6.31
CA ARG A 70 10.30 0.40 6.64
C ARG A 70 9.36 -0.23 5.63
N ILE A 71 8.17 -0.59 6.09
CA ILE A 71 7.18 -1.25 5.26
C ILE A 71 5.87 -0.47 5.37
N TRP A 72 5.31 -0.15 4.21
CA TRP A 72 3.96 0.42 4.08
C TRP A 72 3.11 -0.59 3.32
N ILE A 73 1.99 -0.99 3.91
CA ILE A 73 1.05 -1.93 3.28
C ILE A 73 -0.27 -1.20 3.06
N THR A 74 -0.82 -1.29 1.85
CA THR A 74 -2.21 -0.91 1.58
C THR A 74 -3.05 -2.17 1.46
N THR A 75 -4.26 -2.13 1.99
CA THR A 75 -5.17 -3.28 1.97
C THR A 75 -6.59 -2.85 2.22
N ARG A 76 -7.56 -3.60 1.70
CA ARG A 76 -8.93 -3.54 2.22
C ARG A 76 -8.95 -3.97 3.70
N PRO A 77 -9.83 -3.37 4.53
CA PRO A 77 -9.90 -3.69 5.96
C PRO A 77 -10.06 -5.18 6.26
N ALA A 78 -10.81 -5.91 5.43
CA ALA A 78 -11.09 -7.34 5.60
C ALA A 78 -9.85 -8.24 5.50
N ALA A 79 -8.75 -7.76 4.92
CA ALA A 79 -7.50 -8.52 4.80
C ALA A 79 -6.38 -7.99 5.71
N ALA A 80 -6.61 -6.89 6.44
CA ALA A 80 -5.61 -6.32 7.35
C ALA A 80 -5.23 -7.30 8.48
N ASN A 81 -6.15 -8.17 8.88
CA ASN A 81 -5.94 -9.22 9.88
C ASN A 81 -5.05 -10.38 9.41
N GLN A 82 -4.65 -10.42 8.13
CA GLN A 82 -3.63 -11.37 7.67
C GLN A 82 -2.24 -11.03 8.23
N ILE A 83 -2.03 -9.78 8.66
CA ILE A 83 -0.79 -9.36 9.29
C ILE A 83 -0.91 -9.47 10.81
N PRO A 84 0.00 -10.19 11.49
CA PRO A 84 0.01 -10.27 12.95
C PRO A 84 0.14 -8.87 13.58
N ALA A 85 -0.62 -8.62 14.66
CA ALA A 85 -0.69 -7.30 15.28
C ALA A 85 0.67 -6.82 15.82
N GLU A 86 1.51 -7.76 16.27
CA GLU A 86 2.87 -7.52 16.73
C GLU A 86 3.82 -7.00 15.63
N CYS A 87 3.49 -7.25 14.35
CA CYS A 87 4.24 -6.74 13.21
C CYS A 87 3.77 -5.33 12.79
N VAL A 88 2.73 -4.77 13.41
CA VAL A 88 2.10 -3.51 13.00
C VAL A 88 2.46 -2.38 13.96
N GLY A 89 3.25 -1.43 13.49
CA GLY A 89 3.60 -0.23 14.27
C GLY A 89 2.57 0.90 14.21
N MET A 90 1.84 1.03 13.09
CA MET A 90 0.85 2.09 12.89
C MET A 90 -0.21 1.65 11.88
N VAL A 91 -1.46 2.04 12.13
CA VAL A 91 -2.59 1.84 11.20
C VAL A 91 -3.17 3.21 10.84
N THR A 92 -3.48 3.40 9.56
CA THR A 92 -4.19 4.59 9.08
C THR A 92 -5.34 4.15 8.19
N GLU A 93 -6.55 4.64 8.50
CA GLU A 93 -7.75 4.37 7.70
C GLU A 93 -7.97 5.49 6.69
N VAL A 94 -8.04 5.15 5.40
CA VAL A 94 -8.38 6.10 4.34
C VAL A 94 -9.89 6.13 4.18
N ARG A 95 -10.52 7.22 4.65
CA ARG A 95 -11.98 7.37 4.71
C ARG A 95 -12.60 8.10 3.52
N GLY A 96 -11.90 8.28 2.40
CA GLY A 96 -12.45 9.00 1.23
C GLY A 96 -12.56 10.52 1.42
N PHE A 97 -13.41 11.17 0.62
CA PHE A 97 -13.51 12.62 0.51
C PHE A 97 -14.51 13.26 1.49
N THR A 98 -14.09 14.33 2.16
CA THR A 98 -14.99 15.29 2.81
C THR A 98 -15.77 16.11 1.77
N ASP A 99 -16.86 16.75 2.16
CA ASP A 99 -17.66 17.55 1.21
C ASP A 99 -16.84 18.64 0.49
N PRO A 100 -15.94 19.40 1.15
CA PRO A 100 -15.03 20.31 0.44
C PRO A 100 -14.11 19.59 -0.56
N GLN A 101 -13.57 18.42 -0.19
CA GLN A 101 -12.68 17.64 -1.06
C GLN A 101 -13.39 17.09 -2.30
N LYS A 102 -14.69 16.76 -2.20
CA LYS A 102 -15.51 16.38 -3.36
C LYS A 102 -15.54 17.50 -4.39
N GLU A 103 -15.82 18.73 -3.94
CA GLU A 103 -15.86 19.89 -4.85
C GLU A 103 -14.47 20.18 -5.44
N ASP A 104 -13.43 20.15 -4.61
CA ASP A 104 -12.05 20.34 -5.06
C ASP A 104 -11.64 19.32 -6.12
N TYR A 105 -12.08 18.06 -5.98
CA TYR A 105 -11.87 17.03 -6.98
C TYR A 105 -12.51 17.42 -8.31
N PHE A 106 -13.78 17.82 -8.31
CA PHE A 106 -14.47 18.20 -9.56
C PHE A 106 -13.86 19.45 -10.21
N ARG A 107 -13.51 20.48 -9.42
CA ARG A 107 -12.82 21.69 -9.93
C ARG A 107 -11.46 21.38 -10.52
N LYS A 108 -10.69 20.46 -9.91
CA LYS A 108 -9.39 20.02 -10.46
C LYS A 108 -9.57 19.16 -11.71
N ARG A 109 -10.63 18.34 -11.76
CA ARG A 109 -10.89 17.40 -12.86
C ARG A 109 -11.41 18.08 -14.13
N PHE A 110 -12.17 19.17 -13.98
CA PHE A 110 -12.79 19.94 -15.06
C PHE A 110 -12.23 21.37 -15.07
N ARG A 111 -11.37 21.67 -16.05
CA ARG A 111 -10.67 22.97 -16.15
C ARG A 111 -11.60 24.17 -16.37
N GLU A 112 -12.78 23.93 -16.94
CA GLU A 112 -13.78 24.97 -17.20
C GLU A 112 -14.64 25.15 -15.95
N GLU A 113 -14.53 26.32 -15.31
CA GLU A 113 -15.18 26.60 -14.02
C GLU A 113 -16.71 26.52 -14.09
N THR A 114 -17.31 26.94 -15.22
CA THR A 114 -18.74 26.86 -15.48
C THR A 114 -19.21 25.41 -15.54
N LEU A 115 -18.50 24.55 -16.27
CA LEU A 115 -18.81 23.12 -16.32
C LEU A 115 -18.65 22.44 -14.95
N ALA A 116 -17.54 22.71 -14.24
CA ALA A 116 -17.31 22.18 -12.90
C ALA A 116 -18.43 22.57 -11.93
N SER A 117 -18.85 23.84 -11.95
CA SER A 117 -19.93 24.37 -11.14
C SER A 117 -21.28 23.71 -11.46
N THR A 118 -21.59 23.50 -12.74
CA THR A 118 -22.81 22.79 -13.16
C THR A 118 -22.82 21.34 -12.68
N ILE A 119 -21.69 20.62 -12.80
CA ILE A 119 -21.58 19.24 -12.32
C ILE A 119 -21.77 19.16 -10.81
N ILE A 120 -21.07 20.01 -10.04
CA ILE A 120 -21.19 20.05 -8.58
C ILE A 120 -22.64 20.34 -8.18
N SER A 121 -23.29 21.30 -8.84
CA SER A 121 -24.70 21.63 -8.61
C SER A 121 -25.61 20.43 -8.87
N HIS A 122 -25.47 19.75 -10.01
CA HIS A 122 -26.26 18.57 -10.36
C HIS A 122 -26.01 17.38 -9.41
N ILE A 123 -24.78 17.19 -8.93
CA ILE A 123 -24.49 16.14 -7.94
C ILE A 123 -25.20 16.45 -6.62
N LYS A 124 -25.19 17.73 -6.18
CA LYS A 124 -25.84 18.16 -4.94
C LYS A 124 -27.37 18.06 -4.96
N THR A 125 -28.02 18.09 -6.13
CA THR A 125 -29.48 17.88 -6.21
C THR A 125 -29.88 16.44 -5.88
N SER A 126 -28.99 15.47 -6.08
CA SER A 126 -29.18 14.06 -5.71
C SER A 126 -28.41 13.73 -4.44
N ARG A 127 -29.12 13.65 -3.31
CA ARG A 127 -28.54 13.26 -2.01
C ARG A 127 -27.76 11.94 -2.10
N SER A 128 -28.30 10.95 -2.80
CA SER A 128 -27.64 9.64 -2.95
C SER A 128 -26.33 9.75 -3.73
N LEU A 129 -26.31 10.48 -4.85
CA LEU A 129 -25.10 10.67 -5.64
C LEU A 129 -24.05 11.46 -4.85
N HIS A 130 -24.47 12.51 -4.15
CA HIS A 130 -23.57 13.31 -3.31
C HIS A 130 -22.92 12.48 -2.17
N ILE A 131 -23.65 11.52 -1.59
CA ILE A 131 -23.11 10.58 -0.61
C ILE A 131 -22.14 9.59 -1.26
N MET A 132 -22.48 9.04 -2.43
CA MET A 132 -21.60 8.10 -3.15
C MET A 132 -20.25 8.73 -3.53
N CYS A 133 -20.22 10.02 -3.87
CA CYS A 133 -18.98 10.77 -4.16
C CYS A 133 -18.02 10.89 -2.97
N HIS A 134 -18.36 10.35 -1.80
CA HIS A 134 -17.40 10.17 -0.71
C HIS A 134 -16.27 9.21 -1.08
N ILE A 135 -16.52 8.24 -1.98
CA ILE A 135 -15.51 7.30 -2.47
C ILE A 135 -14.91 7.89 -3.77
N PRO A 136 -13.59 8.19 -3.80
CA PRO A 136 -12.90 8.74 -4.98
C PRO A 136 -12.89 7.85 -6.22
#